data_AF-A0A1G4IW09-F1
#
_entry.id   AF-A0A1G4IW09-F1
#
_cell.length_a   1.000
_cell.length_b   1.000
_cell.length_c   1.000
_cell.angle_alpha   90.00
_cell.angle_beta   90.00
_cell.angle_gamma   90.00
#
_symmetry.space_group_name_H-M   'P 1'
#
loop_
_entity.id
_entity.type
_entity.pdbx_description
1 polymer ?
#
loop_
_entity_poly.entity_id
_entity_poly.type
_entity_poly.pdbx_seq_one_letter_code
_entity_poly.pdbx_strand_id
1 'polypeptide(L)'
;MQKTESKYYLQALEEYNELCKEDEDAWDSRIDKTGCYVENMALQLCHAETNDWRQCLGEMAQFRECWQNKGNRDRVSTVDRK
;
A
#
# COMPACT_ATOMS: atom_id res chain seq x y z
N MET A 1 21.12 4.12 -1.90
CA MET A 1 20.23 4.55 -3.00
C MET A 1 19.14 5.40 -2.39
N GLN A 2 19.19 6.71 -2.60
CA GLN A 2 18.13 7.60 -2.14
C GLN A 2 16.95 7.41 -3.11
N LYS A 3 15.99 6.56 -2.71
CA LYS A 3 14.70 6.42 -3.38
C LYS A 3 14.05 7.81 -3.28
N THR A 4 13.83 8.48 -4.41
CA THR A 4 13.03 9.70 -4.45
C THR A 4 11.60 9.27 -4.15
N GLU A 5 11.21 9.33 -2.88
CA GLU A 5 9.86 8.97 -2.44
C GLU A 5 8.84 9.81 -3.25
N SER A 6 7.91 9.14 -3.92
CA SER A 6 6.93 9.83 -4.77
C SER A 6 6.03 10.72 -3.90
N LYS A 7 5.38 11.72 -4.51
CA LYS A 7 4.44 12.58 -3.76
C LYS A 7 3.35 11.75 -3.06
N TYR A 8 2.95 10.64 -3.67
CA TYR A 8 1.99 9.69 -3.12
C TYR A 8 2.52 8.95 -1.90
N TYR A 9 3.81 8.59 -1.89
CA TYR A 9 4.44 7.96 -0.73
C TYR A 9 4.54 8.92 0.46
N LEU A 10 4.92 10.18 0.20
CA LEU A 10 4.99 11.20 1.25
C LEU A 10 3.61 11.48 1.86
N GLN A 11 2.58 11.60 1.01
CA GLN A 11 1.21 11.75 1.48
C GLN A 11 0.72 10.52 2.25
N ALA A 12 1.01 9.32 1.78
CA ALA A 12 0.66 8.08 2.48
C ALA A 12 1.34 7.95 3.86
N LEU A 13 2.56 8.47 4.03
CA LEU A 13 3.22 8.54 5.33
C LEU A 13 2.50 9.49 6.29
N GLU A 14 2.07 10.65 5.80
CA GLU A 14 1.31 11.61 6.59
C GLU A 14 -0.01 10.99 7.06
N GLU A 15 -0.76 10.38 6.14
CA GLU A 15 -2.03 9.70 6.42
C GLU A 15 -1.86 8.54 7.43
N TYR A 16 -0.80 7.73 7.30
CA TYR A 16 -0.50 6.67 8.27
C TYR A 16 -0.18 7.23 9.68
N ASN A 17 0.51 8.36 9.77
CA ASN A 17 0.81 9.01 11.05
C ASN A 17 -0.44 9.60 11.71
N GLU A 18 -1.43 10.02 10.93
CA GLU A 18 -2.72 10.49 11.40
C GLU A 18 -3.61 9.33 11.86
N LEU A 19 -3.65 8.24 11.09
CA LEU A 19 -4.33 6.99 11.45
C LEU A 19 -3.91 6.49 12.84
N CYS A 20 -2.62 6.55 13.15
CA CYS A 20 -2.07 6.14 14.45
C CYS A 20 -2.60 6.97 15.64
N LYS A 21 -3.27 8.10 15.41
CA LYS A 21 -3.83 8.98 16.44
C LYS A 21 -5.36 8.88 16.57
N GLU A 22 -6.04 8.28 15.59
CA GLU A 22 -7.51 8.14 15.55
C GLU A 22 -7.94 6.68 15.70
N ASP A 23 -9.26 6.43 15.78
CA ASP A 23 -9.80 5.08 15.88
C ASP A 23 -9.81 4.44 14.48
N GLU A 24 -8.97 3.42 14.30
CA GLU A 24 -8.68 2.80 13.02
C GLU A 24 -9.93 2.07 12.46
N ASP A 25 -10.32 2.36 11.22
CA ASP A 25 -11.44 1.66 10.62
C ASP A 25 -11.11 0.18 10.35
N ALA A 26 -12.13 -0.65 10.17
CA ALA A 26 -11.94 -2.09 10.01
C ALA A 26 -11.15 -2.48 8.74
N TRP A 27 -11.07 -1.59 7.75
CA TRP A 27 -10.32 -1.77 6.51
C TRP A 27 -8.86 -1.34 6.70
N ASP A 28 -8.63 -0.16 7.25
CA ASP A 28 -7.30 0.35 7.59
C ASP A 28 -6.57 -0.62 8.52
N SER A 29 -7.26 -1.14 9.54
CA SER A 29 -6.68 -2.13 10.47
C SER A 29 -6.27 -3.44 9.79
N ARG A 30 -6.92 -3.82 8.70
CA ARG A 30 -6.51 -5.01 7.93
C ARG A 30 -5.24 -4.73 7.15
N ILE A 31 -5.13 -3.54 6.58
CA ILE A 31 -3.97 -3.11 5.80
C ILE A 31 -2.77 -2.86 6.72
N ASP A 32 -2.93 -2.21 7.87
CA ASP A 32 -1.86 -2.03 8.86
C ASP A 32 -1.28 -3.38 9.32
N LYS A 33 -2.14 -4.37 9.57
CA LYS A 33 -1.71 -5.75 9.90
C LYS A 33 -0.91 -6.45 8.81
N THR A 34 -0.84 -5.91 7.59
CA THR A 34 0.05 -6.40 6.53
C THR A 34 1.46 -5.82 6.65
N GLY A 35 1.63 -4.71 7.37
CA GLY A 35 2.87 -3.95 7.47
C GLY A 35 3.26 -3.20 6.18
N CYS A 36 2.32 -3.02 5.25
CA CYS A 36 2.50 -2.37 3.95
C CYS A 36 1.48 -1.26 3.69
N TYR A 37 1.03 -0.58 4.76
CA TYR A 37 0.01 0.46 4.65
C TYR A 37 0.43 1.59 3.73
N VAL A 38 1.64 2.12 3.95
CA VAL A 38 2.16 3.27 3.21
C VAL A 38 2.24 2.96 1.70
N GLU A 39 2.78 1.80 1.31
CA GLU A 39 2.89 1.44 -0.10
C GLU A 39 1.52 1.15 -0.74
N ASN A 40 0.59 0.57 0.02
CA ASN A 40 -0.79 0.38 -0.44
C ASN A 40 -1.47 1.74 -0.67
N MET A 41 -1.39 2.64 0.31
CA MET A 41 -2.02 3.95 0.23
C MET A 41 -1.42 4.81 -0.88
N ALA A 42 -0.09 4.80 -1.04
CA ALA A 42 0.58 5.50 -2.14
C ALA A 42 0.06 5.03 -3.53
N LEU A 43 -0.15 3.72 -3.68
CA LEU A 43 -0.73 3.14 -4.88
C LEU A 43 -2.18 3.59 -5.11
N GLN A 44 -3.01 3.63 -4.06
CA GLN A 44 -4.39 4.12 -4.15
C GLN A 44 -4.45 5.61 -4.50
N LEU A 45 -3.61 6.44 -3.86
CA LEU A 45 -3.53 7.88 -4.12
C LEU A 45 -3.11 8.17 -5.57
N CYS A 46 -2.14 7.42 -6.11
CA CYS A 46 -1.77 7.54 -7.51
C CYS A 46 -2.94 7.23 -8.45
N HIS A 47 -3.68 6.16 -8.19
CA HIS A 47 -4.84 5.81 -9.00
C HIS A 47 -5.99 6.80 -8.83
N ALA A 48 -6.22 7.33 -7.63
CA ALA A 48 -7.24 8.35 -7.40
C ALA A 48 -6.99 9.64 -8.19
N GLU A 49 -5.72 10.05 -8.33
CA GLU A 49 -5.36 11.23 -9.13
C GLU A 49 -5.37 10.95 -10.64
N THR A 50 -4.76 9.85 -11.07
CA THR A 50 -4.55 9.56 -12.50
C THR A 50 -5.71 8.84 -13.17
N ASN A 51 -6.51 8.14 -12.36
CA ASN A 51 -7.54 7.19 -12.80
C ASN A 51 -7.02 6.14 -13.80
N ASP A 52 -5.71 5.83 -13.75
CA ASP A 52 -5.07 4.84 -14.62
C ASP A 52 -3.92 4.12 -13.91
N TRP A 53 -4.15 2.86 -13.56
CA TRP A 53 -3.17 1.98 -12.92
C TRP A 53 -1.85 1.83 -13.69
N ARG A 54 -1.86 2.04 -15.02
CA ARG A 54 -0.64 1.95 -15.83
C ARG A 54 0.34 3.09 -15.55
N GLN A 55 -0.14 4.22 -15.02
CA GLN A 55 0.71 5.34 -14.62
C GLN A 55 1.31 5.14 -13.21
N CYS A 56 0.78 4.17 -12.45
CA CYS A 56 1.18 3.88 -11.06
C CYS A 56 2.06 2.63 -10.94
N LEU A 57 2.81 2.27 -11.98
CA LEU A 57 3.66 1.08 -11.99
C LEU A 57 4.79 1.15 -10.95
N GLY A 58 5.26 2.36 -10.62
CA GLY A 58 6.26 2.58 -9.57
C GLY A 58 5.73 2.21 -8.18
N GLU A 59 4.58 2.77 -7.81
CA GLU A 59 3.87 2.51 -6.56
C GLU A 59 3.46 1.03 -6.47
N MET A 60 3.00 0.44 -7.58
CA MET A 60 2.67 -0.98 -7.66
C MET A 60 3.90 -1.87 -7.40
N ALA A 61 5.07 -1.51 -7.93
CA ALA A 61 6.30 -2.25 -7.69
C ALA A 61 6.73 -2.18 -6.22
N GLN A 62 6.63 -1.00 -5.60
CA GLN A 62 6.93 -0.82 -4.17
C GLN A 62 5.98 -1.62 -3.28
N PHE A 63 4.67 -1.58 -3.56
CA PHE A 63 3.71 -2.37 -2.81
C PHE A 63 3.96 -3.87 -2.93
N ARG A 64 4.29 -4.36 -4.13
CA ARG A 64 4.65 -5.77 -4.34
C ARG A 64 5.92 -6.17 -3.58
N GLU A 65 6.95 -5.31 -3.58
CA GLU A 65 8.19 -5.52 -2.82
C GLU A 65 7.89 -5.61 -1.32
N CYS A 66 7.12 -4.67 -0.77
CA CYS A 66 6.72 -4.72 0.64
C CYS A 66 5.94 -6.01 0.95
N TRP A 67 4.94 -6.35 0.12
CA TRP A 67 4.10 -7.52 0.32
C TRP A 67 4.90 -8.82 0.39
N GLN A 68 5.90 -8.97 -0.49
CA GLN A 68 6.81 -10.11 -0.48
C GLN A 68 7.70 -10.11 0.77
N ASN A 69 8.30 -8.97 1.11
CA ASN A 69 9.20 -8.84 2.27
C ASN A 69 8.51 -9.09 3.61
N LYS A 70 7.21 -8.76 3.72
CA LYS A 70 6.40 -9.02 4.92
C LYS A 70 5.81 -10.43 4.97
N GLY A 71 6.11 -11.29 4.00
CA GLY A 71 5.60 -12.66 3.95
C GLY A 71 4.09 -12.73 3.73
N ASN A 72 3.48 -11.69 3.16
CA ASN A 72 2.03 -11.61 3.03
C ASN A 72 1.46 -12.56 1.97
N ARG A 73 2.32 -13.23 1.18
CA ARG A 73 1.92 -14.25 0.20
C ARG A 73 1.16 -15.41 0.85
N ASP A 74 1.53 -15.80 2.06
CA ASP A 74 0.94 -16.95 2.74
C ASP A 74 -0.33 -16.59 3.53
N ARG A 75 -0.69 -15.29 3.59
CA ARG A 75 -1.91 -14.82 4.27
C ARG A 75 -3.19 -15.11 3.51
N VAL A 76 -3.07 -15.42 2.21
CA VAL A 76 -4.19 -15.72 1.33
C VAL A 76 -3.91 -17.01 0.58
N SER A 77 -4.80 -17.99 0.72
CA SER A 77 -4.77 -19.19 -0.12
C SER A 77 -5.29 -18.84 -1.52
N THR A 78 -4.51 -19.14 -2.56
CA THR A 78 -5.01 -19.06 -3.93
C THR A 78 -5.90 -20.28 -4.19
N VAL A 79 -7.16 -20.05 -4.50
CA VAL A 79 -8.07 -21.10 -4.96
C VAL A 79 -7.99 -21.17 -6.48
N ASP A 80 -7.42 -22.25 -7.00
CA ASP A 80 -7.51 -22.55 -8.43
C ASP A 80 -8.96 -22.91 -8.75
N ARG A 81 -9.64 -22.05 -9.52
CA ARG A 81 -10.98 -22.37 -10.02
C ARG A 81 -10.85 -23.40 -11.13
N LYS A 82 -11.42 -24.59 -10.91
CA LYS A 82 -11.56 -25.67 -11.91
C LYS A 82 -12.55 -25.28 -13.00
#